data_AF-A0A1H9FNS5-F1
#
_entry.id   AF-A0A1H9FNS5-F1
#
_cell.length_a   1.000
_cell.length_b   1.000
_cell.length_c   1.000
_cell.angle_alpha   90.00
_cell.angle_beta   90.00
_cell.angle_gamma   90.00
#
_symmetry.space_group_name_H-M   'P 1'
#
loop_
_entity.id
_entity.type
_entity.pdbx_description
1 polymer ?
#
loop_
_entity_poly.entity_id
_entity_poly.type
_entity_poly.pdbx_seq_one_letter_code
_entity_poly.pdbx_strand_id
1 'polypeptide(L)'
;MLLRSHHGSLADVRVLHHREQGGSWPMLFWRPGAERRMISSALLGGGLGGRGWVLNVQVPPGYARLDAERHLAELAGRAGAEGPGVGLMTAARVLDRCLAVDEGVEALVTAGIGVHGWAAAPGAGSGGPLPAGTINILVSVPVALSDAALVNAVATATEAKVQALRDAGVDASGTPTDAVCVAAAPPPPGRPAAVEPFAGPRSLWGARLARAVHRATYLACTRTAAAGG
;
A
#
# COMPACT_ATOMS: atom_id res chain seq x y z
N MET A 1 -5.72 -33.89 -8.98
CA MET A 1 -6.04 -32.61 -9.64
C MET A 1 -5.97 -31.52 -8.58
N LEU A 2 -4.78 -30.93 -8.38
CA LEU A 2 -4.56 -29.88 -7.39
C LEU A 2 -5.25 -28.61 -7.89
N LEU A 3 -6.30 -28.17 -7.21
CA LEU A 3 -6.85 -26.82 -7.34
C LEU A 3 -5.68 -25.85 -7.12
N ARG A 4 -5.22 -25.18 -8.19
CA ARG A 4 -4.34 -24.03 -8.04
C ARG A 4 -5.14 -23.02 -7.24
N SER A 5 -4.80 -22.84 -5.97
CA SER A 5 -5.30 -21.73 -5.16
C SER A 5 -4.86 -20.47 -5.89
N HIS A 6 -5.78 -19.86 -6.66
CA HIS A 6 -5.59 -18.57 -7.30
C HIS A 6 -5.49 -17.54 -6.16
N HIS A 7 -4.28 -17.37 -5.64
CA HIS A 7 -3.94 -16.22 -4.83
C HIS A 7 -4.18 -15.01 -5.72
N GLY A 8 -5.13 -14.15 -5.36
CA GLY A 8 -5.44 -12.97 -6.17
C GLY A 8 -4.19 -12.11 -6.32
N SER A 9 -3.68 -11.97 -7.55
CA SER A 9 -2.51 -11.14 -7.85
C SER A 9 -2.88 -9.66 -7.72
N LEU A 10 -1.93 -8.82 -7.35
CA LEU A 10 -2.07 -7.36 -7.44
C LEU A 10 -2.21 -6.88 -8.88
N ALA A 11 -1.82 -7.69 -9.88
CA ALA A 11 -2.10 -7.45 -11.29
C ALA A 11 -3.62 -7.43 -11.58
N ASP A 12 -4.40 -8.20 -10.82
CA ASP A 12 -5.85 -8.33 -10.99
C ASP A 12 -6.66 -7.29 -10.19
N VAL A 13 -5.99 -6.24 -9.67
CA VAL A 13 -6.66 -5.18 -8.92
C VAL A 13 -7.73 -4.52 -9.79
N ARG A 14 -8.96 -4.46 -9.27
CA ARG A 14 -10.08 -3.86 -9.98
C ARG A 14 -10.05 -2.36 -9.81
N VAL A 15 -10.27 -1.64 -10.91
CA VAL A 15 -10.53 -0.19 -10.86
C VAL A 15 -12.03 0.00 -10.75
N LEU A 16 -12.47 0.61 -9.66
CA LEU A 16 -13.85 1.01 -9.42
C LEU A 16 -13.91 2.54 -9.36
N HIS A 17 -15.11 3.10 -9.32
CA HIS A 17 -15.31 4.54 -9.16
C HIS A 17 -16.27 4.83 -8.02
N HIS A 18 -16.05 5.96 -7.37
CA HIS A 18 -16.95 6.50 -6.36
C HIS A 18 -17.29 7.96 -6.66
N ARG A 19 -18.32 8.48 -6.00
CA ARG A 19 -18.76 9.88 -6.12
C ARG A 19 -18.40 10.63 -4.86
N GLU A 20 -17.68 11.73 -5.03
CA GLU A 20 -17.30 12.62 -3.92
C GLU A 20 -17.21 14.06 -4.45
N GLN A 21 -17.77 15.01 -3.70
CA GLN A 21 -17.90 16.42 -4.09
C GLN A 21 -18.42 16.63 -5.54
N GLY A 22 -19.41 15.83 -5.97
CA GLY A 22 -19.98 15.91 -7.32
C GLY A 22 -19.13 15.28 -8.44
N GLY A 23 -17.86 14.97 -8.17
CA GLY A 23 -16.94 14.31 -9.10
C GLY A 23 -17.05 12.78 -9.08
N SER A 24 -16.53 12.13 -10.12
CA SER A 24 -16.31 10.67 -10.16
C SER A 24 -14.82 10.41 -10.01
N TRP A 25 -14.42 9.64 -9.00
CA TRP A 25 -13.03 9.41 -8.63
C TRP A 25 -12.70 7.91 -8.65
N PRO A 26 -11.56 7.52 -9.22
CA PRO A 26 -11.18 6.11 -9.28
C PRO A 26 -10.71 5.60 -7.91
N MET A 27 -10.90 4.31 -7.68
CA MET A 27 -10.36 3.59 -6.53
C MET A 27 -9.90 2.19 -6.95
N LEU A 28 -8.86 1.70 -6.30
CA LEU A 28 -8.34 0.35 -6.52
C LEU A 28 -8.92 -0.58 -5.47
N PHE A 29 -9.47 -1.71 -5.91
CA PHE A 29 -10.04 -2.72 -5.03
C PHE A 29 -9.41 -4.09 -5.31
N TRP A 30 -8.72 -4.62 -4.32
CA TRP A 30 -8.04 -5.91 -4.38
C TRP A 30 -8.64 -6.92 -3.40
N ARG A 31 -8.81 -8.15 -3.87
CA ARG A 31 -9.23 -9.30 -3.08
C ARG A 31 -8.26 -10.47 -3.29
N PRO A 32 -7.51 -10.89 -2.26
CA PRO A 32 -6.58 -12.02 -2.36
C PRO A 32 -7.22 -13.40 -2.54
N GLY A 33 -8.55 -13.52 -2.46
CA GLY A 33 -9.31 -14.77 -2.58
C GLY A 33 -9.46 -15.55 -1.27
N ALA A 34 -8.40 -15.63 -0.47
CA ALA A 34 -8.43 -16.11 0.91
C ALA A 34 -8.05 -14.97 1.86
N GLU A 35 -8.51 -15.03 3.12
CA GLU A 35 -8.06 -14.08 4.14
C GLU A 35 -6.54 -14.14 4.28
N ARG A 36 -5.92 -12.95 4.38
CA ARG A 36 -4.47 -12.81 4.57
C ARG A 36 -4.18 -12.15 5.90
N ARG A 37 -3.04 -12.52 6.49
CA ARG A 37 -2.48 -11.76 7.61
C ARG A 37 -1.86 -10.49 7.03
N MET A 38 -2.33 -9.34 7.47
CA MET A 38 -1.84 -8.04 7.00
C MET A 38 -1.36 -7.18 8.16
N ILE A 39 -0.38 -6.33 7.88
CA ILE A 39 -0.03 -5.16 8.68
C ILE A 39 -0.24 -3.91 7.83
N SER A 40 -0.80 -2.85 8.41
CA SER A 40 -1.09 -1.62 7.66
C SER A 40 -0.96 -0.36 8.50
N SER A 41 -0.53 0.74 7.89
CA SER A 41 -0.61 2.10 8.46
C SER A 41 -1.80 2.90 7.93
N ALA A 42 -2.72 2.26 7.20
CA ALA A 42 -3.87 2.91 6.60
C ALA A 42 -4.91 3.37 7.63
N LEU A 43 -5.75 4.32 7.22
CA LEU A 43 -6.83 4.89 8.04
C LEU A 43 -7.80 3.80 8.52
N LEU A 44 -8.37 3.02 7.59
CA LEU A 44 -9.24 1.90 7.94
C LEU A 44 -8.44 0.60 8.03
N GLY A 45 -8.59 -0.11 9.15
CA GLY A 45 -8.03 -1.45 9.32
C GLY A 45 -6.52 -1.48 9.54
N GLY A 46 -5.93 -0.36 9.99
CA GLY A 46 -4.53 -0.25 10.41
C GLY A 46 -4.15 -1.23 11.53
N GLY A 47 -2.84 -1.37 11.76
CA GLY A 47 -2.26 -2.38 12.65
C GLY A 47 -2.24 -3.77 12.01
N LEU A 48 -2.10 -4.80 12.85
CA LEU A 48 -2.05 -6.22 12.46
C LEU A 48 -3.45 -6.84 12.45
N GLY A 49 -3.71 -7.75 11.50
CA GLY A 49 -4.88 -8.62 11.59
C GLY A 49 -5.17 -9.41 10.32
N GLY A 50 -6.16 -10.32 10.41
CA GLY A 50 -6.75 -10.99 9.26
C GLY A 50 -7.57 -10.00 8.43
N ARG A 51 -7.38 -9.99 7.11
CA ARG A 51 -8.04 -9.07 6.17
C ARG A 51 -8.39 -9.78 4.87
N GLY A 52 -9.58 -9.54 4.35
CA GLY A 52 -10.10 -10.15 3.12
C GLY A 52 -10.06 -9.26 1.89
N TRP A 53 -9.74 -7.97 2.05
CA TRP A 53 -9.74 -7.00 0.96
C TRP A 53 -8.87 -5.78 1.29
N VAL A 54 -8.42 -5.09 0.23
CA VAL A 54 -7.73 -3.80 0.32
C VAL A 54 -8.37 -2.83 -0.67
N LEU A 55 -8.62 -1.60 -0.23
CA LEU A 55 -9.13 -0.50 -1.02
C LEU A 55 -8.12 0.67 -0.98
N ASN A 56 -7.76 1.24 -2.13
CA ASN A 56 -6.97 2.47 -2.21
C ASN A 56 -7.76 3.52 -2.98
N VAL A 57 -8.31 4.50 -2.26
CA VAL A 57 -9.31 5.44 -2.77
C VAL A 57 -8.66 6.76 -3.14
N GLN A 58 -8.83 7.20 -4.39
CA GLN A 58 -8.51 8.57 -4.76
C GLN A 58 -9.57 9.52 -4.21
N VAL A 59 -9.17 10.57 -3.52
CA VAL A 59 -10.05 11.62 -3.03
C VAL A 59 -9.80 12.94 -3.78
N PRO A 60 -10.82 13.80 -3.92
CA PRO A 60 -10.63 15.12 -4.52
C PRO A 60 -9.64 15.98 -3.73
N PRO A 61 -9.00 16.98 -4.38
CA PRO A 61 -8.33 18.06 -3.68
C PRO A 61 -9.25 18.71 -2.64
N GLY A 62 -8.74 19.03 -1.45
CA GLY A 62 -9.56 19.61 -0.38
C GLY A 62 -10.51 18.64 0.31
N TYR A 63 -10.34 17.33 0.13
CA TYR A 63 -11.05 16.33 0.94
C TYR A 63 -10.77 16.57 2.44
N ALA A 64 -11.83 16.86 3.20
CA ALA A 64 -11.75 17.30 4.60
C ALA A 64 -12.74 16.57 5.51
N ARG A 65 -13.24 15.39 5.10
CA ARG A 65 -14.12 14.60 5.95
C ARG A 65 -13.38 14.14 7.21
N LEU A 66 -14.01 14.33 8.36
CA LEU A 66 -13.48 13.90 9.65
C LEU A 66 -13.82 12.44 9.97
N ASP A 67 -14.69 11.80 9.19
CA ASP A 67 -15.14 10.43 9.35
C ASP A 67 -14.55 9.48 8.28
N ALA A 68 -13.28 9.67 7.91
CA ALA A 68 -12.64 8.99 6.78
C ALA A 68 -12.70 7.45 6.87
N GLU A 69 -12.56 6.86 8.07
CA GLU A 69 -12.70 5.41 8.27
C GLU A 69 -14.11 4.91 7.94
N ARG A 70 -15.15 5.61 8.41
CA ARG A 70 -16.55 5.30 8.11
C ARG A 70 -16.81 5.43 6.61
N HIS A 71 -16.29 6.48 5.99
CA HIS A 71 -16.39 6.66 4.55
C HIS A 71 -15.74 5.50 3.77
N LEU A 72 -14.54 5.07 4.14
CA LEU A 72 -13.87 3.93 3.53
C LEU A 72 -14.68 2.63 3.67
N ALA A 73 -15.29 2.40 4.84
CA ALA A 73 -16.13 1.23 5.08
C ALA A 73 -17.40 1.25 4.19
N GLU A 74 -18.04 2.41 4.03
CA GLU A 74 -19.18 2.58 3.12
C GLU A 74 -18.80 2.30 1.66
N LEU A 75 -17.66 2.84 1.20
CA LEU A 75 -17.15 2.60 -0.15
C LEU A 75 -16.81 1.12 -0.38
N ALA A 76 -16.19 0.48 0.61
CA ALA A 76 -15.90 -0.95 0.57
C ALA A 76 -17.19 -1.78 0.47
N GLY A 77 -18.21 -1.49 1.28
CA GLY A 77 -19.51 -2.15 1.21
C GLY A 77 -20.16 -2.00 -0.18
N ARG A 78 -20.11 -0.80 -0.78
CA ARG A 78 -20.59 -0.57 -2.16
C ARG A 78 -19.79 -1.31 -3.22
N ALA A 79 -18.49 -1.55 -2.98
CA ALA A 79 -17.64 -2.39 -3.83
C ALA A 79 -17.91 -3.91 -3.65
N GLY A 80 -18.87 -4.26 -2.78
CA GLY A 80 -19.24 -5.62 -2.44
C GLY A 80 -18.26 -6.27 -1.46
N ALA A 81 -17.48 -5.48 -0.71
CA ALA A 81 -16.58 -5.97 0.34
C ALA A 81 -17.37 -6.49 1.54
N GLU A 82 -16.88 -7.57 2.14
CA GLU A 82 -17.44 -8.17 3.35
C GLU A 82 -16.32 -8.43 4.34
N GLY A 83 -16.63 -8.35 5.64
CA GLY A 83 -15.67 -8.60 6.71
C GLY A 83 -14.53 -7.57 6.79
N PRO A 84 -13.50 -7.85 7.61
CA PRO A 84 -12.38 -6.96 7.84
C PRO A 84 -11.53 -6.72 6.58
N GLY A 85 -11.08 -5.48 6.38
CA GLY A 85 -10.16 -5.12 5.30
C GLY A 85 -9.38 -3.84 5.60
N VAL A 86 -8.63 -3.39 4.61
CA VAL A 86 -7.73 -2.23 4.72
C VAL A 86 -8.19 -1.14 3.75
N GLY A 87 -8.38 0.08 4.22
CA GLY A 87 -8.75 1.23 3.39
C GLY A 87 -7.69 2.32 3.44
N LEU A 88 -6.99 2.53 2.33
CA LEU A 88 -6.07 3.63 2.09
C LEU A 88 -6.80 4.76 1.36
N MET A 89 -6.38 6.00 1.59
CA MET A 89 -6.79 7.18 0.82
C MET A 89 -5.58 7.85 0.20
N THR A 90 -5.78 8.52 -0.93
CA THR A 90 -4.71 9.27 -1.59
C THR A 90 -5.26 10.41 -2.43
N ALA A 91 -4.53 11.52 -2.48
CA ALA A 91 -4.74 12.57 -3.47
C ALA A 91 -4.01 12.27 -4.80
N ALA A 92 -3.14 11.25 -4.83
CA ALA A 92 -2.44 10.83 -6.04
C ALA A 92 -3.41 10.24 -7.08
N ARG A 93 -3.06 10.36 -8.36
CA ARG A 93 -3.83 9.74 -9.43
C ARG A 93 -3.67 8.22 -9.37
N VAL A 94 -4.68 7.49 -8.88
CA VAL A 94 -4.56 6.03 -8.67
C VAL A 94 -4.49 5.23 -9.97
N LEU A 95 -4.90 5.82 -11.08
CA LEU A 95 -4.76 5.20 -12.41
C LEU A 95 -3.29 5.11 -12.84
N ASP A 96 -2.42 5.98 -12.32
CA ASP A 96 -0.98 5.99 -12.61
C ASP A 96 -0.20 4.96 -11.76
N ARG A 97 -0.92 4.07 -11.07
CA ARG A 97 -0.32 3.00 -10.25
C ARG A 97 0.74 2.22 -11.02
N CYS A 98 1.81 1.88 -10.32
CA CYS A 98 2.88 1.04 -10.84
C CYS A 98 2.93 -0.28 -10.06
N LEU A 99 3.02 -1.38 -10.81
CA LEU A 99 3.20 -2.72 -10.27
C LEU A 99 4.63 -3.17 -10.58
N ALA A 100 5.30 -3.77 -9.60
CA ALA A 100 6.53 -4.50 -9.80
C ALA A 100 6.47 -5.85 -9.10
N VAL A 101 7.20 -6.82 -9.65
CA VAL A 101 7.29 -8.17 -9.13
C VAL A 101 8.76 -8.56 -8.99
N ASP A 102 9.10 -9.19 -7.89
CA ASP A 102 10.42 -9.78 -7.65
C ASP A 102 10.25 -11.16 -6.99
N GLU A 103 10.55 -12.22 -7.76
CA GLU A 103 10.55 -13.61 -7.30
C GLU A 103 9.31 -14.01 -6.46
N GLY A 104 8.13 -13.60 -6.91
CA GLY A 104 6.83 -13.92 -6.29
C GLY A 104 6.31 -12.88 -5.29
N VAL A 105 7.12 -11.90 -4.88
CA VAL A 105 6.62 -10.72 -4.15
C VAL A 105 6.12 -9.69 -5.15
N GLU A 106 4.93 -9.16 -4.91
CA GLU A 106 4.32 -8.12 -5.75
C GLU A 106 4.18 -6.83 -4.93
N ALA A 107 4.51 -5.68 -5.54
CA ALA A 107 4.31 -4.37 -4.94
C ALA A 107 3.56 -3.46 -5.91
N LEU A 108 2.45 -2.88 -5.44
CA LEU A 108 1.65 -1.90 -6.15
C LEU A 108 1.73 -0.55 -5.45
N VAL A 109 2.13 0.48 -6.18
CA VAL A 109 2.38 1.81 -5.62
C VAL A 109 1.61 2.87 -6.39
N THR A 110 0.98 3.78 -5.65
CA THR A 110 0.43 5.05 -6.16
C THR A 110 1.17 6.20 -5.50
N ALA A 111 1.70 7.14 -6.28
CA ALA A 111 2.55 8.22 -5.77
C ALA A 111 2.13 9.60 -6.28
N GLY A 112 1.83 10.49 -5.36
CA GLY A 112 1.62 11.92 -5.57
C GLY A 112 2.64 12.68 -4.74
N ILE A 113 3.76 13.03 -5.37
CA ILE A 113 4.93 13.63 -4.71
C ILE A 113 4.98 15.15 -4.84
N GLY A 114 3.87 15.82 -5.16
CA GLY A 114 3.83 17.29 -5.22
C GLY A 114 4.17 17.97 -3.89
N VAL A 115 3.93 17.25 -2.78
CA VAL A 115 4.31 17.64 -1.42
C VAL A 115 5.13 16.49 -0.84
N HIS A 116 6.40 16.74 -0.58
CA HIS A 116 7.35 15.73 -0.08
C HIS A 116 8.37 16.37 0.86
N GLY A 117 9.07 15.54 1.64
CA GLY A 117 10.15 16.03 2.49
C GLY A 117 10.80 14.95 3.34
N TRP A 118 11.71 15.40 4.20
CA TRP A 118 12.43 14.57 5.15
C TRP A 118 11.65 14.41 6.45
N ALA A 119 11.50 13.17 6.93
CA ALA A 119 10.72 12.84 8.12
C ALA A 119 11.27 13.47 9.41
N ALA A 120 12.58 13.75 9.47
CA ALA A 120 13.26 14.37 10.60
C ALA A 120 13.62 15.86 10.33
N ALA A 121 12.91 16.53 9.42
CA ALA A 121 13.11 17.95 9.18
C ALA A 121 12.79 18.78 10.44
N PRO A 122 13.60 19.80 10.79
CA PRO A 122 13.34 20.67 11.94
C PRO A 122 11.99 21.41 11.82
N GLY A 123 11.23 21.48 12.91
CA GLY A 123 9.95 22.19 12.98
C GLY A 123 9.01 21.56 14.00
N ALA A 124 8.02 22.32 14.48
CA ALA A 124 7.06 21.85 15.49
C ALA A 124 6.05 20.79 14.98
N GLY A 125 6.18 20.34 13.72
CA GLY A 125 5.10 19.70 12.99
C GLY A 125 3.95 20.68 12.69
N SER A 126 3.00 20.29 11.85
CA SER A 126 1.79 21.09 11.61
C SER A 126 0.62 20.56 12.44
N GLY A 127 -0.03 21.42 13.21
CA GLY A 127 -1.32 21.12 13.85
C GLY A 127 -2.54 21.30 12.92
N GLY A 128 -2.32 21.73 11.67
CA GLY A 128 -3.36 21.98 10.66
C GLY A 128 -3.27 21.03 9.46
N PRO A 129 -4.21 21.14 8.50
CA PRO A 129 -4.23 20.29 7.32
C PRO A 129 -2.93 20.45 6.51
N LEU A 130 -2.23 19.33 6.27
CA LEU A 130 -1.06 19.33 5.40
C LEU A 130 -1.50 19.38 3.93
N PRO A 131 -0.76 20.10 3.07
CA PRO A 131 -0.89 19.95 1.64
C PRO A 131 -0.77 18.47 1.23
N ALA A 132 -1.63 18.02 0.31
CA ALA A 132 -1.74 16.61 0.01
C ALA A 132 -0.55 16.11 -0.82
N GLY A 133 0.29 15.29 -0.20
CA GLY A 133 1.23 14.38 -0.85
C GLY A 133 1.05 13.00 -0.24
N THR A 134 1.07 11.97 -1.09
CA THR A 134 0.81 10.59 -0.66
C THR A 134 1.56 9.59 -1.52
N ILE A 135 2.29 8.66 -0.87
CA ILE A 135 2.76 7.41 -1.48
C ILE A 135 2.10 6.25 -0.74
N ASN A 136 1.17 5.57 -1.41
CA ASN A 136 0.54 4.36 -0.89
C ASN A 136 1.20 3.13 -1.50
N ILE A 137 1.62 2.19 -0.66
CA ILE A 137 2.33 0.96 -1.03
C ILE A 137 1.51 -0.23 -0.56
N LEU A 138 1.10 -1.09 -1.49
CA LEU A 138 0.49 -2.38 -1.20
C LEU A 138 1.44 -3.50 -1.64
N VAL A 139 1.81 -4.38 -0.71
CA VAL A 139 2.70 -5.51 -0.98
C VAL A 139 1.97 -6.83 -0.74
N SER A 140 2.09 -7.78 -1.66
CA SER A 140 1.65 -9.16 -1.51
C SER A 140 2.88 -10.07 -1.42
N VAL A 141 3.04 -10.76 -0.29
CA VAL A 141 4.12 -11.71 -0.03
C VAL A 141 3.54 -13.13 -0.07
N PRO A 142 4.14 -14.08 -0.81
CA PRO A 142 3.53 -15.40 -1.06
C PRO A 142 3.77 -16.41 0.08
N VAL A 143 4.31 -15.98 1.21
CA VAL A 143 4.59 -16.80 2.39
C VAL A 143 3.96 -16.20 3.64
N ALA A 144 3.77 -17.05 4.65
CA ALA A 144 3.38 -16.61 5.97
C ALA A 144 4.56 -15.91 6.65
N LEU A 145 4.28 -14.75 7.25
CA LEU A 145 5.22 -13.96 8.03
C LEU A 145 4.76 -13.95 9.49
N SER A 146 5.71 -14.03 10.42
CA SER A 146 5.41 -13.78 11.83
C SER A 146 4.99 -12.32 12.04
N ASP A 147 4.35 -11.99 13.16
CA ASP A 147 4.00 -10.60 13.46
C ASP A 147 5.25 -9.69 13.53
N ALA A 148 6.37 -10.20 14.04
CA ALA A 148 7.64 -9.49 14.04
C ALA A 148 8.20 -9.31 12.62
N ALA A 149 8.09 -10.33 11.76
CA ALA A 149 8.48 -10.24 10.36
C ALA A 149 7.61 -9.23 9.61
N LEU A 150 6.30 -9.14 9.89
CA LEU A 150 5.41 -8.14 9.30
C LEU A 150 5.83 -6.71 9.68
N VAL A 151 6.15 -6.46 10.95
CA VAL A 151 6.72 -5.18 11.38
C VAL A 151 8.02 -4.88 10.61
N ASN A 152 8.91 -5.86 10.50
CA ASN A 152 10.17 -5.71 9.77
C ASN A 152 9.96 -5.47 8.25
N ALA A 153 8.91 -6.04 7.67
CA ALA A 153 8.53 -5.84 6.28
C ALA A 153 8.11 -4.38 6.01
N VAL A 154 7.39 -3.74 6.93
CA VAL A 154 7.03 -2.32 6.82
C VAL A 154 8.27 -1.43 6.85
N ALA A 155 9.22 -1.71 7.75
CA ALA A 155 10.50 -1.00 7.79
C ALA A 155 11.27 -1.16 6.46
N THR A 156 11.35 -2.39 5.94
CA THR A 156 12.02 -2.69 4.67
C THR A 156 11.34 -2.01 3.48
N ALA A 157 10.00 -1.99 3.42
CA ALA A 157 9.26 -1.24 2.41
C ALA A 157 9.56 0.26 2.49
N THR A 158 9.70 0.80 3.70
CA THR A 158 10.02 2.21 3.94
C THR A 158 11.43 2.54 3.47
N GLU A 159 12.44 1.74 3.82
CA GLU A 159 13.81 1.88 3.33
C GLU A 159 13.89 1.85 1.80
N ALA A 160 13.22 0.87 1.18
CA ALA A 160 13.15 0.73 -0.28
C ALA A 160 12.46 1.94 -0.96
N LYS A 161 11.40 2.48 -0.35
CA LYS A 161 10.73 3.70 -0.82
C LYS A 161 11.67 4.90 -0.77
N VAL A 162 12.39 5.09 0.33
CA VAL A 162 13.37 6.18 0.48
C VAL A 162 14.46 6.05 -0.59
N GLN A 163 15.00 4.85 -0.78
CA GLN A 163 16.00 4.60 -1.82
C GLN A 163 15.44 4.94 -3.22
N ALA A 164 14.22 4.53 -3.54
CA ALA A 164 13.59 4.82 -4.81
C ALA A 164 13.35 6.33 -5.05
N LEU A 165 12.97 7.08 -4.01
CA LEU A 165 12.84 8.54 -4.08
C LEU A 165 14.19 9.18 -4.41
N ARG A 166 15.24 8.78 -3.70
CA ARG A 166 16.62 9.26 -3.91
C ARG A 166 17.11 8.96 -5.32
N ASP A 167 16.90 7.73 -5.80
CA ASP A 167 17.29 7.31 -7.15
C ASP A 167 16.49 8.05 -8.24
N ALA A 168 15.25 8.46 -7.94
CA ALA A 168 14.42 9.29 -8.82
C ALA A 168 14.76 10.79 -8.74
N GLY A 169 15.78 11.19 -7.97
CA GLY A 169 16.19 12.58 -7.80
C GLY A 169 15.27 13.40 -6.88
N VAL A 170 14.39 12.74 -6.11
CA VAL A 170 13.50 13.40 -5.14
C VAL A 170 14.20 13.48 -3.79
N ASP A 171 14.41 14.71 -3.30
CA ASP A 171 15.06 14.94 -2.01
C ASP A 171 14.08 14.80 -0.83
N ALA A 172 13.66 13.56 -0.57
CA ALA A 172 12.70 13.24 0.47
C ALA A 172 12.85 11.81 0.98
N SER A 173 12.34 11.58 2.20
CA SER A 173 12.09 10.23 2.71
C SER A 173 10.64 9.77 2.51
N GLY A 174 9.77 10.66 2.06
CA GLY A 174 8.35 10.38 1.88
C GLY A 174 7.50 11.62 1.67
N THR A 175 6.20 11.45 1.88
CA THR A 175 5.19 12.51 1.81
C THR A 175 4.38 12.58 3.11
N PRO A 176 3.59 13.65 3.33
CA PRO A 176 2.82 13.85 4.57
C PRO A 176 1.91 12.69 4.99
N THR A 177 1.37 11.93 4.04
CA THR A 177 0.31 10.94 4.30
C THR A 177 0.62 9.55 3.74
N ASP A 178 1.90 9.20 3.61
CA ASP A 178 2.32 7.88 3.14
C ASP A 178 1.65 6.75 3.94
N ALA A 179 1.23 5.70 3.23
CA ALA A 179 0.70 4.49 3.86
C ALA A 179 1.26 3.21 3.23
N VAL A 180 1.48 2.20 4.08
CA VAL A 180 1.99 0.89 3.68
C VAL A 180 1.02 -0.18 4.15
N CYS A 181 0.73 -1.15 3.29
CA CYS A 181 0.03 -2.38 3.63
C CYS A 181 0.83 -3.57 3.09
N VAL A 182 1.18 -4.52 3.98
CA VAL A 182 1.85 -5.77 3.59
C VAL A 182 0.90 -6.92 3.89
N ALA A 183 0.62 -7.74 2.88
CA ALA A 183 -0.26 -8.89 2.96
C ALA A 183 0.51 -10.20 2.77
N ALA A 184 0.69 -10.95 3.85
CA ALA A 184 1.32 -12.26 3.85
C ALA A 184 0.31 -13.36 3.55
N ALA A 185 0.73 -14.38 2.82
CA ALA A 185 -0.08 -15.59 2.61
C ALA A 185 -0.37 -16.27 3.96
N PRO A 186 -1.52 -16.95 4.12
CA PRO A 186 -1.76 -17.74 5.32
C PRO A 186 -0.75 -18.89 5.43
N PRO A 187 -0.43 -19.36 6.64
CA PRO A 187 0.39 -20.55 6.81
C PRO A 187 -0.29 -21.76 6.14
N PRO A 188 0.47 -22.67 5.50
CA PRO A 188 -0.12 -23.87 4.91
C PRO A 188 -0.88 -24.69 5.97
N PRO A 189 -2.03 -25.30 5.64
CA PRO A 189 -2.76 -26.16 6.56
C PRO A 189 -1.85 -27.24 7.17
N GLY A 190 -1.89 -27.37 8.49
CA GLY A 190 -1.10 -28.36 9.23
C GLY A 190 0.41 -28.06 9.32
N ARG A 191 0.89 -26.90 8.85
CA ARG A 191 2.30 -26.48 8.96
C ARG A 191 2.46 -25.08 9.56
N PRO A 192 2.05 -24.84 10.81
CA PRO A 192 2.22 -23.54 11.47
C PRO A 192 3.70 -23.15 11.68
N ALA A 193 4.64 -24.09 11.61
CA ALA A 193 6.07 -23.82 11.66
C ALA A 193 6.64 -23.24 10.35
N ALA A 194 5.89 -23.26 9.24
CA ALA A 194 6.30 -22.68 7.96
C ALA A 194 6.00 -21.17 7.91
N VAL A 195 6.34 -20.46 8.99
CA VAL A 195 6.17 -19.02 9.14
C VAL A 195 7.56 -18.39 9.16
N GLU A 196 7.80 -17.48 8.23
CA GLU A 196 9.09 -16.80 8.11
C GLU A 196 9.28 -15.82 9.28
N PRO A 197 10.37 -15.94 10.05
CA PRO A 197 10.60 -15.09 11.21
C PRO A 197 11.19 -13.71 10.85
N PHE A 198 11.67 -13.53 9.61
CA PHE A 198 12.35 -12.30 9.18
C PHE A 198 11.80 -11.81 7.84
N ALA A 199 11.70 -10.49 7.71
CA ALA A 199 11.41 -9.82 6.43
C ALA A 199 12.24 -8.55 6.24
N GLY A 200 13.43 -8.49 6.86
CA GLY A 200 14.40 -7.40 6.71
C GLY A 200 15.11 -7.44 5.36
N PRO A 201 15.78 -6.36 4.92
CA PRO A 201 16.33 -6.23 3.57
C PRO A 201 17.39 -7.28 3.20
N ARG A 202 17.95 -8.00 4.19
CA ARG A 202 18.92 -9.09 3.99
C ARG A 202 18.32 -10.49 4.09
N SER A 203 17.09 -10.63 4.56
CA SER A 203 16.35 -11.89 4.55
C SER A 203 15.85 -12.21 3.14
N LEU A 204 15.56 -13.49 2.86
CA LEU A 204 15.10 -13.93 1.54
C LEU A 204 13.88 -13.12 1.05
N TRP A 205 12.82 -13.09 1.86
CA TRP A 205 11.58 -12.42 1.49
C TRP A 205 11.64 -10.90 1.63
N GLY A 206 12.39 -10.39 2.61
CA GLY A 206 12.58 -8.95 2.75
C GLY A 206 13.40 -8.33 1.62
N ALA A 207 14.43 -9.02 1.11
CA ALA A 207 15.20 -8.54 -0.04
C ALA A 207 14.34 -8.46 -1.33
N ARG A 208 13.47 -9.45 -1.54
CA ARG A 208 12.50 -9.47 -2.66
C ARG A 208 11.48 -8.35 -2.54
N LEU A 209 10.90 -8.20 -1.35
CA LEU A 209 10.00 -7.10 -1.02
C LEU A 209 10.65 -5.74 -1.27
N ALA A 210 11.90 -5.54 -0.81
CA ALA A 210 12.62 -4.30 -1.02
C ALA A 210 12.77 -3.96 -2.52
N ARG A 211 13.20 -4.93 -3.33
CA ARG A 211 13.36 -4.74 -4.79
C ARG A 211 12.04 -4.46 -5.51
N ALA A 212 10.97 -5.17 -5.15
CA ALA A 212 9.64 -4.95 -5.71
C ALA A 212 9.13 -3.55 -5.36
N VAL A 213 9.19 -3.15 -4.07
CA VAL A 213 8.76 -1.83 -3.62
C VAL A 213 9.59 -0.73 -4.27
N HIS A 214 10.91 -0.87 -4.28
CA HIS A 214 11.81 0.11 -4.90
C HIS A 214 11.44 0.35 -6.36
N ARG A 215 11.34 -0.72 -7.17
CA ARG A 215 11.01 -0.61 -8.59
C ARG A 215 9.64 0.03 -8.82
N ALA A 216 8.61 -0.38 -8.09
CA ALA A 216 7.27 0.18 -8.22
C ALA A 216 7.23 1.67 -7.83
N THR A 217 7.91 2.05 -6.74
CA THR A 217 7.99 3.45 -6.30
C THR A 217 8.77 4.32 -7.27
N TYR A 218 9.92 3.85 -7.77
CA TYR A 218 10.72 4.58 -8.74
C TYR A 218 9.93 4.88 -10.02
N LEU A 219 9.23 3.87 -10.55
CA LEU A 219 8.36 4.05 -11.72
C LEU A 219 7.20 5.01 -11.46
N ALA A 220 6.59 4.93 -10.28
CA ALA A 220 5.49 5.84 -9.91
C ALA A 220 5.96 7.29 -9.80
N CYS A 221 7.15 7.54 -9.24
CA CYS A 221 7.70 8.90 -9.11
C CYS A 221 8.09 9.51 -10.46
N THR A 222 8.73 8.72 -11.32
CA THR A 222 9.21 9.20 -12.64
C THR A 222 8.07 9.40 -13.65
N ARG A 223 6.97 8.63 -13.56
CA ARG A 223 5.75 8.91 -14.34
C ARG A 223 5.08 10.22 -13.95
N THR A 224 5.01 10.52 -12.65
CA THR A 224 4.42 11.77 -12.17
C THR A 224 5.22 12.98 -12.64
N ALA A 225 6.55 12.89 -12.68
CA ALA A 225 7.41 13.95 -13.22
C ALA A 225 7.15 14.21 -14.72
N ALA A 226 6.91 13.17 -15.51
CA ALA A 226 6.65 13.29 -16.95
C ALA A 226 5.25 13.88 -17.28
N ALA A 227 4.29 13.83 -16.35
CA ALA A 227 2.94 14.35 -16.53
C ALA A 227 2.77 15.79 -16.00
N GLY A 228 3.81 16.37 -15.39
CA GLY A 228 3.82 17.70 -14.79
C GLY A 228 4.73 18.72 -15.49
N GLY A 229 5.27 18.38 -16.67
CA GLY A 229 5.97 19.30 -17.59
C GLY A 229 5.16 19.51 -18.85
#